data_AF-A0A8S1JYY8-F1
#
_entry.id   AF-A0A8S1JYY8-F1
#
_cell.length_a   1.000
_cell.length_b   1.000
_cell.length_c   1.000
_cell.angle_alpha   90.00
_cell.angle_beta   90.00
_cell.angle_gamma   90.00
#
_symmetry.space_group_name_H-M   'P 1'
#
loop_
_entity.id
_entity.type
_entity.pdbx_description
1 polymer ?
#
loop_
_entity_poly.entity_id
_entity_poly.type
_entity_poly.pdbx_seq_one_letter_code
_entity_poly.pdbx_strand_id
1 'polypeptide(L)'
;MTNRDMDAPPLNEDELNEIYNWVDTIPLSRPKRHIGRDFADGVLMAEIVQHYIPRIVDIHNYSLAHSVQQKQYNWNTLNTKVFRKMGFQITQKDIDAVISVVPEAVERILKVVQVKISMYLDNKEQNQIHQQEKSVEVQQNQNKVSNKQAPNNKSNEKDLIIQDQKETIEILELKIQKLEQLVKLKDSKIQQLMQKLQQAGIK
;
A
#
# COMPACT_ATOMS: atom_id res chain seq x y z
N MET A 1 -24.61 7.96 2.11
CA MET A 1 -23.72 6.79 1.96
C MET A 1 -23.80 6.37 0.51
N THR A 2 -22.88 6.84 -0.33
CA THR A 2 -22.88 6.56 -1.77
C THR A 2 -22.24 5.19 -2.00
N ASN A 3 -23.04 4.24 -2.51
CA ASN A 3 -22.55 3.00 -3.09
C ASN A 3 -21.54 3.37 -4.18
N ARG A 4 -20.26 3.08 -3.94
CA ARG A 4 -19.20 3.13 -4.94
C ARG A 4 -19.20 1.80 -5.68
N ASP A 5 -20.18 1.65 -6.55
CA ASP A 5 -20.16 0.59 -7.57
C ASP A 5 -19.06 0.94 -8.59
N MET A 6 -18.30 -0.07 -9.01
CA MET A 6 -17.15 0.07 -9.89
C MET A 6 -17.62 0.32 -11.33
N ASP A 7 -17.57 1.56 -11.78
CA ASP A 7 -17.64 1.93 -13.21
C ASP A 7 -16.27 2.48 -13.62
N ALA A 8 -15.28 1.59 -13.71
CA ALA A 8 -13.93 1.95 -14.12
C ALA A 8 -13.87 2.06 -15.66
N PRO A 9 -13.38 3.19 -16.22
CA PRO A 9 -13.26 3.34 -17.66
C PRO A 9 -12.32 2.28 -18.27
N PRO A 10 -12.45 1.99 -19.57
CA PRO A 10 -11.50 1.16 -20.30
C PRO A 10 -10.08 1.70 -20.15
N LEU A 11 -9.10 0.81 -20.01
CA LEU A 11 -7.70 1.20 -19.86
C LEU A 11 -7.10 1.46 -21.24
N ASN A 12 -6.27 2.50 -21.35
CA ASN A 12 -5.49 2.71 -22.57
C ASN A 12 -4.28 1.74 -22.62
N GLU A 13 -3.59 1.68 -23.77
CA GLU A 13 -2.47 0.76 -23.98
C GLU A 13 -1.29 1.00 -23.02
N ASP A 14 -1.01 2.26 -22.70
CA ASP A 14 0.05 2.62 -21.75
C ASP A 14 -0.29 2.15 -20.32
N GLU A 15 -1.53 2.33 -19.88
CA GLU A 15 -2.03 1.87 -18.59
C GLU A 15 -2.00 0.35 -18.48
N LEU A 16 -2.34 -0.37 -19.57
CA LEU A 16 -2.24 -1.82 -19.63
C LEU A 16 -0.78 -2.28 -19.46
N ASN A 17 0.15 -1.64 -20.17
CA ASN A 17 1.57 -1.93 -20.06
C ASN A 17 2.10 -1.66 -18.64
N GLU A 18 1.70 -0.57 -18.01
CA GLU A 18 2.05 -0.29 -16.61
C GLU A 18 1.56 -1.38 -15.66
N ILE A 19 0.33 -1.86 -15.85
CA ILE A 19 -0.25 -2.92 -15.02
C ILE A 19 0.51 -4.23 -15.19
N TYR A 20 0.85 -4.61 -16.43
CA TYR A 20 1.62 -5.84 -16.67
C TYR A 20 3.01 -5.77 -16.07
N ASN A 21 3.73 -4.66 -16.29
CA ASN A 21 5.04 -4.44 -15.68
C ASN A 21 4.97 -4.48 -14.14
N TRP A 22 3.94 -3.88 -13.55
CA TRP A 22 3.74 -3.93 -12.10
C TRP A 22 3.54 -5.36 -11.60
N VAL A 23 2.67 -6.13 -12.24
CA VAL A 23 2.41 -7.53 -11.87
C VAL A 23 3.66 -8.41 -12.01
N ASP A 24 4.54 -8.11 -12.97
CA ASP A 24 5.83 -8.80 -13.16
C ASP A 24 6.86 -8.50 -12.08
N THR A 25 6.75 -7.38 -11.35
CA THR A 25 7.63 -7.10 -10.20
C THR A 25 7.35 -8.02 -9.00
N ILE A 26 6.20 -8.70 -8.99
CA ILE A 26 5.73 -9.51 -7.87
C ILE A 26 6.12 -10.98 -8.08
N PRO A 27 6.80 -11.64 -7.12
CA PRO A 27 7.15 -13.05 -7.21
C PRO A 27 5.91 -13.93 -6.97
N LEU A 28 5.14 -14.17 -8.03
CA LEU A 28 3.97 -15.05 -7.99
C LEU A 28 4.38 -16.53 -8.03
N SER A 29 3.55 -17.40 -7.45
CA SER A 29 3.83 -18.83 -7.31
C SER A 29 3.90 -19.59 -8.63
N ARG A 30 3.27 -19.05 -9.68
CA ARG A 30 3.21 -19.64 -11.02
C ARG A 30 3.46 -18.61 -12.11
N PRO A 31 4.09 -19.01 -13.24
CA PRO A 31 4.33 -18.13 -14.37
C PRO A 31 3.01 -17.73 -15.01
N LYS A 32 2.91 -16.46 -15.39
CA LYS A 32 1.78 -15.85 -16.07
C LYS A 32 2.00 -15.98 -17.58
N ARG A 33 1.03 -16.54 -18.31
CA ARG A 33 1.04 -16.65 -19.78
C ARG A 33 -0.14 -15.94 -20.40
N HIS A 34 -1.31 -16.00 -19.75
CA HIS A 34 -2.53 -15.32 -20.18
C HIS A 34 -3.21 -14.72 -18.96
N ILE A 35 -2.97 -13.43 -18.71
CA ILE A 35 -3.36 -12.76 -17.47
C ILE A 35 -4.84 -12.96 -17.11
N GLY A 36 -5.76 -12.80 -18.08
CA GLY A 36 -7.19 -13.04 -17.85
C GLY A 36 -7.50 -14.46 -17.38
N ARG A 37 -6.83 -15.48 -17.93
CA ARG A 37 -7.05 -16.88 -17.54
C ARG A 37 -6.39 -17.20 -16.20
N ASP A 38 -5.16 -16.73 -16.00
CA ASP A 38 -4.34 -17.06 -14.84
C ASP A 38 -4.86 -16.41 -13.55
N PHE A 39 -5.58 -15.29 -13.68
CA PHE A 39 -6.22 -14.60 -12.56
C PHE A 39 -7.69 -14.97 -12.36
N ALA A 40 -8.32 -15.70 -13.31
CA ALA A 40 -9.74 -16.02 -13.24
C ALA A 40 -10.15 -16.77 -11.96
N ASP A 41 -9.25 -17.54 -11.37
CA ASP A 41 -9.49 -18.29 -10.12
C ASP A 41 -9.27 -17.47 -8.83
N GLY A 42 -8.79 -16.23 -8.95
CA GLY A 42 -8.56 -15.33 -7.82
C GLY A 42 -7.32 -15.65 -6.97
N VAL A 43 -6.61 -16.77 -7.20
CA VAL A 43 -5.47 -17.16 -6.36
C VAL A 43 -4.30 -16.20 -6.55
N LEU A 44 -3.97 -15.86 -7.80
CA LEU A 44 -2.92 -14.88 -8.08
C LEU A 44 -3.26 -13.48 -7.55
N MET A 45 -4.54 -13.10 -7.55
CA MET A 45 -4.97 -11.84 -6.95
C MET A 45 -4.73 -11.83 -5.43
N ALA A 46 -4.99 -12.96 -4.76
CA ALA A 46 -4.69 -13.11 -3.34
C ALA A 46 -3.18 -13.00 -3.06
N GLU A 47 -2.33 -13.61 -3.91
CA GLU A 47 -0.87 -13.53 -3.81
C GLU A 47 -0.34 -12.10 -3.97
N ILE A 48 -0.88 -11.33 -4.92
CA ILE A 48 -0.55 -9.91 -5.09
C ILE A 48 -0.80 -9.15 -3.78
N VAL A 49 -1.99 -9.30 -3.20
CA VAL A 49 -2.32 -8.58 -1.97
C VAL A 49 -1.50 -9.09 -0.78
N GLN A 50 -1.22 -10.40 -0.73
CA GLN A 50 -0.35 -11.01 0.29
C GLN A 50 1.07 -10.44 0.25
N HIS A 51 1.62 -10.19 -0.93
CA HIS A 51 2.97 -9.63 -1.08
C HIS A 51 3.10 -8.25 -0.42
N TYR A 52 2.13 -7.36 -0.63
CA TYR A 52 2.16 -6.00 -0.06
C TYR A 52 1.59 -5.92 1.35
N ILE A 53 0.55 -6.70 1.67
CA ILE A 53 -0.18 -6.62 2.93
C ILE A 53 -0.41 -8.03 3.50
N PRO A 54 0.64 -8.69 4.02
CA PRO A 54 0.55 -10.08 4.46
C PRO A 54 -0.51 -10.40 5.50
N ARG A 55 -0.93 -9.42 6.29
CA ARG A 55 -1.81 -9.61 7.46
C ARG A 55 -3.31 -9.60 7.13
N ILE A 56 -3.70 -9.14 5.94
CA ILE A 56 -5.13 -9.01 5.59
C ILE A 56 -5.64 -10.15 4.72
N VAL A 57 -4.71 -10.88 4.09
CA VAL A 57 -4.98 -12.03 3.25
C VAL A 57 -4.59 -13.28 4.02
N ASP A 58 -5.32 -14.34 3.76
CA ASP A 58 -5.03 -15.63 4.33
C ASP A 58 -5.10 -16.68 3.23
N ILE A 59 -3.92 -16.97 2.67
CA ILE A 59 -3.77 -17.61 1.35
C ILE A 59 -4.39 -19.02 1.31
N HIS A 60 -4.47 -19.72 2.45
CA HIS A 60 -5.02 -21.07 2.52
C HIS A 60 -6.54 -21.13 2.30
N ASN A 61 -7.23 -19.98 2.31
CA ASN A 61 -8.66 -19.91 1.96
C ASN A 61 -8.90 -19.93 0.43
N TYR A 62 -7.83 -19.88 -0.39
CA TYR A 62 -7.93 -19.75 -1.84
C TYR A 62 -7.27 -20.93 -2.53
N SER A 63 -8.06 -21.95 -2.85
CA SER A 63 -7.60 -23.13 -3.57
C SER A 63 -7.62 -22.88 -5.08
N LEU A 64 -6.67 -23.49 -5.81
CA LEU A 64 -6.68 -23.54 -7.27
C LEU A 64 -8.02 -24.07 -7.79
N ALA A 65 -8.60 -23.39 -8.79
CA ALA A 65 -9.97 -23.65 -9.19
C ALA A 65 -10.18 -23.69 -10.70
N HIS A 66 -10.87 -24.74 -11.17
CA HIS A 66 -11.33 -24.85 -12.55
C HIS A 66 -12.84 -24.63 -12.67
N SER A 67 -13.63 -25.00 -11.65
CA SER A 67 -15.08 -24.82 -11.63
C SER A 67 -15.46 -23.36 -11.36
N VAL A 68 -16.51 -22.89 -12.04
CA VAL A 68 -17.04 -21.52 -11.85
C VAL A 68 -17.41 -21.27 -10.40
N GLN A 69 -18.02 -22.25 -9.73
CA GLN A 69 -18.46 -22.16 -8.34
C GLN A 69 -17.28 -21.91 -7.38
N GLN A 70 -16.17 -22.63 -7.56
CA GLN A 70 -14.99 -22.45 -6.70
C GLN A 70 -14.28 -21.12 -7.00
N LYS A 71 -14.22 -20.70 -8.28
CA LYS A 71 -13.69 -19.37 -8.64
C LYS A 71 -14.53 -18.26 -7.99
N GLN A 72 -15.85 -18.38 -8.03
CA GLN A 72 -16.77 -17.43 -7.41
C GLN A 72 -16.62 -17.39 -5.89
N TYR A 73 -16.44 -18.55 -5.25
CA TYR A 73 -16.11 -18.63 -3.82
C TYR A 73 -14.81 -17.87 -3.49
N ASN A 74 -13.75 -18.11 -4.26
CA ASN A 74 -12.45 -17.45 -4.06
C ASN A 74 -12.59 -15.92 -4.19
N TRP A 75 -13.22 -15.43 -5.26
CA TRP A 75 -13.44 -14.00 -5.49
C TRP A 75 -14.34 -13.34 -4.45
N ASN A 76 -15.43 -14.01 -4.04
CA ASN A 76 -16.30 -13.50 -2.97
C ASN A 76 -15.59 -13.43 -1.62
N THR A 77 -14.71 -14.40 -1.35
CA THR A 77 -13.89 -14.40 -0.14
C THR A 77 -12.88 -13.25 -0.16
N LEU A 78 -12.20 -13.01 -1.30
CA LEU A 78 -11.34 -11.83 -1.47
C LEU A 78 -12.11 -10.53 -1.26
N ASN A 79 -13.28 -10.42 -1.88
CA ASN A 79 -14.09 -9.22 -1.83
C ASN A 79 -14.54 -8.86 -0.40
N THR A 80 -15.00 -9.87 0.34
CA THR A 80 -15.54 -9.68 1.69
C THR A 80 -14.46 -9.58 2.77
N LYS A 81 -13.39 -10.39 2.68
CA LYS A 81 -12.35 -10.46 3.74
C LYS A 81 -11.16 -9.54 3.50
N VAL A 82 -10.87 -9.20 2.24
CA VAL A 82 -9.64 -8.47 1.86
C VAL A 82 -9.99 -7.08 1.32
N PHE A 83 -10.74 -6.98 0.23
CA PHE A 83 -11.04 -5.69 -0.41
C PHE A 83 -11.85 -4.77 0.50
N ARG A 84 -12.82 -5.31 1.24
CA ARG A 84 -13.59 -4.55 2.24
C ARG A 84 -12.69 -3.92 3.32
N LYS A 85 -11.61 -4.59 3.73
CA LYS A 85 -10.64 -4.03 4.69
C LYS A 85 -9.80 -2.89 4.09
N MET A 86 -9.62 -2.90 2.77
CA MET A 86 -8.99 -1.81 2.01
C MET A 86 -10.01 -0.71 1.62
N GLY A 87 -11.25 -0.79 2.09
CA GLY A 87 -12.28 0.25 1.92
C GLY A 87 -12.92 0.27 0.53
N PHE A 88 -12.94 -0.86 -0.18
CA PHE A 88 -13.69 -1.00 -1.44
C PHE A 88 -14.27 -2.40 -1.59
N GLN A 89 -15.21 -2.56 -2.53
CA GLN A 89 -15.76 -3.86 -2.90
C GLN A 89 -15.91 -3.92 -4.42
N ILE A 90 -15.84 -5.12 -4.96
CA ILE A 90 -16.05 -5.40 -6.38
C ILE A 90 -17.48 -5.89 -6.57
N THR A 91 -18.16 -5.46 -7.63
CA THR A 91 -19.53 -5.88 -7.90
C THR A 91 -19.57 -7.35 -8.36
N GLN A 92 -20.70 -8.03 -8.17
CA GLN A 92 -20.83 -9.42 -8.65
C GLN A 92 -20.69 -9.50 -10.17
N LYS A 93 -21.18 -8.48 -10.90
CA LYS A 93 -21.05 -8.38 -12.36
C LYS A 93 -19.58 -8.37 -12.81
N ASP A 94 -18.72 -7.62 -12.13
CA ASP A 94 -17.29 -7.57 -12.46
C ASP A 94 -16.58 -8.88 -12.09
N ILE A 95 -16.95 -9.51 -10.98
CA ILE A 95 -16.45 -10.84 -10.60
C ILE A 95 -16.80 -11.87 -11.67
N ASP A 96 -18.04 -11.89 -12.13
CA ASP A 96 -18.51 -12.83 -13.14
C ASP A 96 -17.81 -12.58 -14.49
N ALA A 97 -17.53 -11.32 -14.83
CA ALA A 97 -16.77 -10.95 -16.02
C ALA A 97 -15.32 -11.48 -15.97
N VAL A 98 -14.65 -11.40 -14.82
CA VAL A 98 -13.29 -11.94 -14.63
C VAL A 98 -13.27 -13.46 -14.70
N ILE A 99 -14.22 -14.12 -14.05
CA ILE A 99 -14.34 -15.58 -14.06
C ILE A 99 -14.56 -16.10 -15.49
N SER A 100 -15.34 -15.35 -16.28
CA SER A 100 -15.62 -15.63 -17.69
C SER A 100 -14.50 -15.20 -18.64
N VAL A 101 -13.40 -14.62 -18.12
CA VAL A 101 -12.25 -14.14 -18.89
C VAL A 101 -12.67 -13.12 -19.96
N VAL A 102 -13.58 -12.22 -19.60
CA VAL A 102 -13.94 -11.08 -20.45
C VAL A 102 -12.70 -10.19 -20.61
N PRO A 103 -12.36 -9.77 -21.84
CA PRO A 103 -11.23 -8.86 -22.07
C PRO A 103 -11.29 -7.61 -21.18
N GLU A 104 -10.13 -7.17 -20.71
CA GLU A 104 -9.93 -5.99 -19.83
C GLU A 104 -10.56 -6.10 -18.42
N ALA A 105 -11.35 -7.14 -18.11
CA ALA A 105 -12.02 -7.24 -16.84
C ALA A 105 -11.03 -7.41 -15.67
N VAL A 106 -10.00 -8.24 -15.84
CA VAL A 106 -9.00 -8.43 -14.80
C VAL A 106 -8.11 -7.20 -14.66
N GLU A 107 -7.77 -6.56 -15.77
CA GLU A 107 -6.87 -5.42 -15.83
C GLU A 107 -7.47 -4.20 -15.12
N ARG A 108 -8.78 -3.95 -15.31
CA ARG A 108 -9.51 -2.92 -14.55
C ARG A 108 -9.46 -3.19 -13.04
N ILE A 109 -9.67 -4.44 -12.62
CA ILE A 109 -9.59 -4.80 -11.20
C ILE A 109 -8.16 -4.66 -10.68
N LEU A 110 -7.16 -5.10 -11.43
CA LEU A 110 -5.75 -4.96 -11.07
C LEU A 110 -5.38 -3.49 -10.87
N LYS A 111 -5.82 -2.59 -11.75
CA LYS A 111 -5.61 -1.14 -11.58
C LYS A 111 -6.21 -0.63 -10.29
N VAL A 112 -7.45 -1.01 -9.99
CA VAL A 112 -8.09 -0.57 -8.73
C VAL A 112 -7.38 -1.14 -7.52
N VAL A 113 -7.02 -2.43 -7.54
CA VAL A 113 -6.28 -3.06 -6.45
C VAL A 113 -4.92 -2.39 -6.25
N GLN A 114 -4.19 -2.07 -7.32
CA GLN A 114 -2.92 -1.36 -7.27
C GLN A 114 -3.08 0.00 -6.56
N VAL A 115 -4.02 0.83 -7.00
CA VAL A 115 -4.29 2.14 -6.38
C VAL A 115 -4.68 1.97 -4.91
N LYS A 116 -5.54 1.00 -4.60
CA LYS A 116 -6.03 0.76 -3.23
C LYS A 116 -4.94 0.25 -2.30
N ILE A 117 -4.02 -0.58 -2.79
CA ILE A 117 -2.83 -1.00 -2.03
C ILE A 117 -1.98 0.21 -1.68
N SER A 118 -1.65 1.07 -2.66
CA SER A 118 -0.86 2.28 -2.41
C SER A 118 -1.51 3.18 -1.36
N MET A 119 -2.81 3.49 -1.51
CA MET A 119 -3.56 4.29 -0.53
C MET A 119 -3.57 3.64 0.86
N TYR A 120 -3.68 2.30 0.94
CA TYR A 120 -3.70 1.60 2.22
C TYR A 120 -2.34 1.65 2.94
N LEU A 121 -1.24 1.53 2.18
CA LEU A 121 0.11 1.61 2.73
C LEU A 121 0.44 3.02 3.23
N ASP A 122 0.11 4.06 2.46
CA ASP A 122 0.32 5.46 2.85
C ASP A 122 -0.44 5.78 4.15
N ASN A 123 -1.72 5.41 4.22
CA ASN A 123 -2.53 5.63 5.43
C ASN A 123 -1.97 4.91 6.65
N LYS A 124 -1.36 3.73 6.47
CA LYS A 124 -0.75 2.96 7.55
C LYS A 124 0.57 3.56 8.02
N GLU A 125 1.34 4.17 7.12
CA GLU A 125 2.55 4.92 7.47
C GLU A 125 2.21 6.19 8.25
N GLN A 126 1.23 6.97 7.77
CA GLN A 126 0.75 8.17 8.47
C GLN A 126 0.20 7.85 9.87
N ASN A 127 -0.57 6.77 10.02
CA ASN A 127 -1.08 6.34 11.32
C ASN A 127 0.03 5.87 12.29
N GLN A 128 1.11 5.27 11.78
CA GLN A 128 2.26 4.90 12.62
C GLN A 128 3.04 6.13 13.09
N ILE A 129 3.22 7.12 12.21
CA ILE A 129 3.84 8.41 12.55
C ILE A 129 3.02 9.13 13.62
N HIS A 130 1.70 9.25 13.43
CA HIS A 130 0.80 9.92 14.39
C HIS A 130 0.75 9.22 15.77
N GLN A 131 0.89 7.88 15.81
CA GLN A 131 0.95 7.15 17.08
C GLN A 131 2.29 7.35 17.80
N GLN A 132 3.40 7.50 17.07
CA GLN A 132 4.70 7.84 17.64
C GLN A 132 4.76 9.30 18.11
N GLU A 133 4.18 10.24 17.38
CA GLU A 133 4.12 11.66 17.80
C GLU A 133 3.30 11.82 19.08
N LYS A 134 2.15 11.15 19.19
CA LYS A 134 1.31 11.18 20.40
C LYS A 134 1.98 10.54 21.62
N SER A 135 2.76 9.46 21.46
CA SER A 135 3.47 8.86 22.59
C SER A 135 4.62 9.74 23.09
N VAL A 136 5.31 10.46 22.20
CA VAL A 136 6.32 11.47 22.57
C VAL A 136 5.69 12.66 23.30
N GLU A 137 4.52 13.14 22.85
CA GLU A 137 3.81 14.28 23.45
C GLU A 137 3.25 13.95 24.85
N VAL A 138 2.81 12.71 25.08
CA VAL A 138 2.34 12.22 26.40
C VAL A 138 3.51 12.10 27.40
N GLN A 139 4.70 11.68 26.96
CA GLN A 139 5.90 11.63 27.81
C GLN A 139 6.39 13.04 28.19
N GLN A 140 6.31 14.01 27.28
CA GLN A 140 6.67 15.40 27.56
C GLN A 140 5.72 16.08 28.56
N ASN A 141 4.44 15.70 28.59
CA ASN A 141 3.46 16.27 29.52
C ASN A 141 3.47 15.63 30.92
N GLN A 142 3.91 14.37 31.09
CA GLN A 142 4.10 13.78 32.41
C GLN A 142 5.31 14.40 33.16
N ASN A 143 6.36 14.81 32.44
CA ASN A 143 7.52 15.49 33.03
C ASN A 143 7.27 16.93 33.51
N LYS A 144 6.10 17.53 33.21
CA LYS A 144 5.72 18.85 33.74
C LYS A 144 4.97 18.80 35.08
N VAL A 145 4.43 17.66 35.50
CA VAL A 145 3.56 17.58 36.69
C VAL A 145 4.30 17.15 37.96
N SER A 146 5.49 16.55 37.87
CA SER A 146 6.30 16.18 39.03
C SER A 146 7.35 17.23 39.37
N ASN A 147 6.92 18.40 39.86
CA ASN A 147 7.85 19.37 40.43
C ASN A 147 7.30 19.99 41.72
N LYS A 148 7.08 19.14 42.73
CA LYS A 148 7.10 19.56 44.15
C LYS A 148 7.79 18.48 44.99
N GLN A 149 8.85 18.91 45.68
CA GLN A 149 9.60 18.28 46.79
C GLN A 149 10.90 17.51 46.42
N ALA A 150 11.90 17.67 47.28
CA ALA A 150 13.36 17.67 47.04
C ALA A 150 14.08 16.35 47.44
N PRO A 151 15.41 16.32 47.69
CA PRO A 151 16.51 16.19 46.74
C PRO A 151 17.39 14.91 46.96
N ASN A 152 17.82 14.21 45.89
CA ASN A 152 19.17 13.57 45.82
C ASN A 152 19.60 12.89 44.50
N ASN A 153 18.81 12.85 43.42
CA ASN A 153 19.16 12.10 42.19
C ASN A 153 19.24 12.93 40.89
N LYS A 154 19.37 14.26 40.97
CA LYS A 154 19.20 15.17 39.81
C LYS A 154 20.27 15.11 38.71
N SER A 155 21.47 14.58 38.95
CA SER A 155 22.50 14.52 37.89
C SER A 155 22.24 13.35 36.93
N ASN A 156 22.04 12.15 37.48
CA ASN A 156 21.85 10.93 36.68
C ASN A 156 20.60 11.00 35.78
N GLU A 157 19.51 11.59 36.27
CA GLU A 157 18.27 11.72 35.49
C GLU A 157 18.42 12.73 34.34
N LYS A 158 19.15 13.83 34.56
CA LYS A 158 19.48 14.78 33.49
C LYS A 158 20.40 14.15 32.45
N ASP A 159 21.36 13.34 32.88
CA ASP A 159 22.27 12.64 31.96
C ASP A 159 21.53 11.63 31.08
N LEU A 160 20.56 10.91 31.65
CA LEU A 160 19.68 10.00 30.89
C LEU A 160 18.79 10.76 29.89
N ILE A 161 18.21 11.89 30.29
CA ILE A 161 17.39 12.73 29.40
C ILE A 161 18.25 13.32 28.27
N ILE A 162 19.47 13.76 28.56
CA ILE A 162 20.40 14.27 27.55
C ILE A 162 20.79 13.17 26.56
N GLN A 163 20.97 11.94 27.04
CA GLN A 163 21.27 10.81 26.17
C GLN A 163 20.09 10.48 25.24
N ASP A 164 18.88 10.41 25.78
CA ASP A 164 17.66 10.14 24.99
C ASP A 164 17.38 11.25 23.96
N GLN A 165 17.61 12.51 24.34
CA GLN A 165 17.52 13.64 23.40
C GLN A 165 18.58 13.55 22.29
N LYS A 166 19.80 13.09 22.60
CA LYS A 166 20.85 12.89 21.58
C LYS A 166 20.49 11.77 20.62
N GLU A 167 19.98 10.65 21.11
CA GLU A 167 19.50 9.53 20.27
C GLU A 167 18.33 9.98 19.38
N THR A 168 17.42 10.80 19.91
CA THR A 168 16.33 11.40 19.14
C THR A 168 16.85 12.32 18.03
N ILE A 169 17.83 13.18 18.34
CA ILE A 169 18.44 14.08 17.36
C ILE A 169 19.11 13.26 16.25
N GLU A 170 19.88 12.22 16.60
CA GLU A 170 20.54 11.35 15.62
C GLU A 170 19.54 10.68 14.67
N ILE A 171 18.42 10.16 15.21
CA ILE A 171 17.36 9.57 14.39
C ILE A 171 16.70 10.62 13.48
N LEU A 172 16.46 11.83 13.98
CA LEU A 172 15.89 12.93 13.19
C LEU A 172 16.85 13.38 12.09
N GLU A 173 18.15 13.47 12.36
CA GLU A 173 19.18 13.79 11.36
C GLU A 173 19.23 12.75 10.25
N LEU A 174 19.18 11.45 10.60
CA LEU A 174 19.09 10.37 9.61
C LEU A 174 17.81 10.45 8.76
N LYS A 175 16.67 10.83 9.38
CA LYS A 175 15.42 11.05 8.64
C LYS A 175 15.53 12.24 7.69
N ILE A 176 16.13 13.35 8.12
CA ILE A 176 16.37 14.52 7.26
C ILE A 176 17.23 14.13 6.07
N GLN A 177 18.35 13.43 6.30
CA GLN A 177 19.22 12.96 5.21
C GLN A 177 18.48 12.08 4.20
N LYS A 178 17.61 11.18 4.67
CA LYS A 178 16.82 10.32 3.79
C LYS A 178 15.77 11.10 2.99
N LEU A 179 15.11 12.07 3.62
CA LEU A 179 14.17 12.96 2.94
C LEU A 179 14.87 13.82 1.88
N GLU A 180 16.05 14.36 2.19
CA GLU A 180 16.87 15.10 1.23
C GLU A 180 17.29 14.24 0.03
N GLN A 181 17.68 12.99 0.25
CA GLN A 181 17.95 12.05 -0.85
C GLN A 181 16.70 11.80 -1.71
N LEU A 182 15.53 11.63 -1.08
CA LEU A 182 14.28 11.42 -1.79
C LEU A 182 13.90 12.63 -2.64
N VAL A 183 14.04 13.85 -2.10
CA VAL A 183 13.81 15.10 -2.84
C VAL A 183 14.74 15.18 -4.04
N LYS A 184 16.04 14.92 -3.87
CA LYS A 184 17.01 14.90 -4.99
C LYS A 184 16.62 13.91 -6.09
N LEU A 185 16.16 12.71 -5.73
CA LEU A 185 15.70 11.72 -6.70
C LEU A 185 14.43 12.19 -7.44
N LYS A 186 13.49 12.80 -6.72
CA LYS A 186 12.28 13.37 -7.33
C LYS A 186 12.62 14.53 -8.26
N ASP A 187 13.51 15.43 -7.88
CA ASP A 187 13.96 16.54 -8.71
C ASP A 187 14.63 16.06 -10.00
N SER A 188 15.50 15.05 -9.90
CA SER A 188 16.11 14.43 -11.08
C SER A 188 15.06 13.82 -12.01
N LYS A 189 14.05 13.16 -11.44
CA LYS A 189 12.95 12.59 -12.24
C LYS A 189 12.10 13.67 -12.91
N ILE A 190 11.81 14.75 -12.20
CA ILE A 190 11.09 15.91 -12.75
C ILE A 190 11.89 16.49 -13.92
N GLN A 191 13.20 16.72 -13.75
CA GLN A 191 14.07 17.22 -14.83
C GLN A 191 14.05 16.30 -16.06
N GLN A 192 14.14 14.98 -15.87
CA GLN A 192 14.05 14.02 -16.97
C GLN A 192 12.70 14.08 -17.70
N LEU A 193 11.60 14.20 -16.95
CA LEU A 193 10.26 14.32 -17.53
C LEU A 193 10.07 15.64 -18.26
N MET A 194 10.56 16.75 -17.69
CA MET A 194 10.55 18.07 -18.34
C MET A 194 11.36 18.06 -19.65
N GLN A 195 12.52 17.40 -19.67
CA GLN A 195 13.33 17.26 -20.88
C GLN A 195 12.60 16.45 -21.95
N LYS A 196 11.93 15.36 -21.56
CA LYS A 196 11.11 14.55 -22.48
C LYS A 196 9.91 15.33 -23.03
N LEU A 197 9.24 16.14 -22.20
CA LEU A 197 8.15 17.02 -22.63
C LEU A 197 8.62 18.07 -23.63
N GLN A 198 9.78 18.69 -23.39
CA GLN A 198 10.39 19.64 -24.34
C GLN A 198 10.75 18.98 -25.67
N GLN A 199 11.31 17.76 -25.65
CA GLN A 199 11.62 17.00 -26.87
C GLN A 199 10.35 16.58 -27.64
N ALA A 200 9.25 16.33 -26.93
CA ALA A 200 7.95 16.01 -27.52
C ALA A 200 7.19 17.24 -28.06
N GLY A 201 7.73 18.46 -27.91
CA GLY A 201 7.14 19.69 -28.45
C GLY A 201 5.87 20.16 -27.73
N ILE A 202 5.56 19.63 -26.55
CA ILE A 202 4.39 20.00 -25.77
C ILE A 202 4.80 21.18 -24.86
N LYS A 203 4.36 22.39 -25.23
CA LYS A 203 4.45 23.60 -24.41
C LYS A 203 3.31 23.67 -23.40
#